data_AF-A0AAD3DI00-F1
#
_entry.id   AF-A0AAD3DI00-F1
#
_cell.length_a   1.000
_cell.length_b   1.000
_cell.length_c   1.000
_cell.angle_alpha   90.00
_cell.angle_beta   90.00
_cell.angle_gamma   90.00
#
_symmetry.space_group_name_H-M   'P 1'
#
loop_
_entity.id
_entity.type
_entity.pdbx_description
1 polymer ?
#
loop_
_entity_poly.entity_id
_entity_poly.type
_entity_poly.pdbx_seq_one_letter_code
_entity_poly.pdbx_strand_id
1 'polypeptide(L)'
;GRRCRTCANSSRQEAGDAVFVPSGWHHCVENLAATLSINHNWVNTHNAHWSWALLRAQYAQAAEQIEDCRPLCAADEFEDLVQGNLAAEAGLGWGGFVELLGCAVARALRDMDADMDMDMDMGGRTCQTAEDGAAARRVVEEMTVKEAEEAGALYMNGLLALQRAGLVLIDFVQASEELVLAPARKEAARKTRRGGDAKETEDALRRLQEKPSFTRANDLLLICQQKLGPLLT
;
A
#
# COMPACT_ATOMS: atom_id res chain seq x y z
N GLY A 1 -9.60 37.75 -17.92
CA GLY A 1 -9.13 36.55 -17.21
C GLY A 1 -8.06 35.87 -18.04
N ARG A 2 -6.84 35.75 -17.51
CA ARG A 2 -5.72 35.11 -18.22
C ARG A 2 -5.98 33.60 -18.25
N ARG A 3 -6.15 33.03 -19.45
CA ARG A 3 -6.13 31.58 -19.66
C ARG A 3 -4.73 31.07 -19.30
N CYS A 4 -4.65 30.18 -18.32
CA CYS A 4 -3.46 29.39 -18.07
C CYS A 4 -3.19 28.58 -19.34
N ARG A 5 -2.12 28.92 -20.08
CA ARG A 5 -1.62 28.06 -21.16
C ARG A 5 -0.89 26.92 -20.46
N THR A 6 -1.58 25.80 -20.26
CA THR A 6 -0.95 24.54 -19.84
C THR A 6 0.10 24.17 -20.88
N CYS A 7 1.36 24.08 -20.45
CA CYS A 7 2.47 23.62 -21.27
C CYS A 7 2.25 22.14 -21.57
N ALA A 8 1.65 21.81 -22.70
CA ALA A 8 1.59 20.43 -23.16
C ALA A 8 2.99 20.04 -23.65
N ASN A 9 3.62 19.08 -22.97
CA ASN A 9 4.87 18.48 -23.44
C ASN A 9 4.52 17.41 -24.48
N SER A 10 5.24 17.41 -25.60
CA SER A 10 5.16 16.34 -26.61
C SER A 10 6.47 15.56 -26.64
N SER A 11 6.41 14.24 -26.52
CA SER A 11 7.53 13.33 -26.81
C SER A 11 7.18 12.45 -28.01
N ARG A 12 8.19 12.12 -28.82
CA ARG A 12 8.09 11.12 -29.89
C ARG A 12 8.76 9.85 -29.39
N GLN A 13 8.05 8.73 -29.46
CA GLN A 13 8.53 7.40 -29.08
C GLN A 13 8.79 6.61 -30.36
N GLU A 14 10.00 6.09 -30.52
CA GLU A 14 10.41 5.27 -31.67
C GLU A 14 10.36 3.76 -31.33
N ALA A 15 10.58 2.91 -32.33
CA ALA A 15 10.62 1.46 -32.11
C ALA A 15 11.77 1.07 -31.17
N GLY A 16 11.44 0.40 -30.07
CA GLY A 16 12.39 0.00 -29.02
C GLY A 16 12.45 0.95 -27.82
N ASP A 17 11.86 2.15 -27.91
CA ASP A 17 11.79 3.08 -26.79
C ASP A 17 10.76 2.62 -25.74
N ALA A 18 11.05 2.90 -24.48
CA ALA A 18 10.12 2.74 -23.37
C ALA A 18 9.85 4.09 -22.71
N VAL A 19 8.59 4.35 -22.37
CA VAL A 19 8.16 5.58 -21.69
C VAL A 19 7.61 5.23 -20.32
N PHE A 20 8.13 5.88 -19.27
CA PHE A 20 7.54 5.86 -17.94
C PHE A 20 6.61 7.06 -17.78
N VAL A 21 5.33 6.79 -17.50
CA VAL A 21 4.33 7.83 -17.21
C VAL A 21 4.08 7.84 -15.70
N PRO A 22 4.45 8.91 -14.98
CA PRO A 22 4.22 9.00 -13.54
C PRO A 22 2.72 9.01 -13.19
N SER A 23 2.37 8.52 -12.00
CA SER A 23 0.99 8.55 -11.50
C SER A 23 0.43 9.98 -11.49
N GLY A 24 -0.81 10.14 -11.98
CA GLY A 24 -1.51 11.43 -12.03
C GLY A 24 -1.25 12.28 -13.28
N TRP A 25 -0.41 11.84 -14.22
CA TRP A 25 -0.14 12.59 -15.44
C TRP A 25 -1.22 12.36 -16.51
N HIS A 26 -1.92 13.43 -16.89
CA HIS A 26 -2.80 13.42 -18.06
C HIS A 26 -1.98 13.32 -19.34
N HIS A 27 -2.34 12.39 -20.22
CA HIS A 27 -1.63 12.15 -21.47
C HIS A 27 -2.59 11.67 -22.57
N CYS A 28 -2.23 11.99 -23.81
CA CYS A 28 -2.89 11.52 -25.02
C CYS A 28 -1.85 10.88 -25.93
N VAL A 29 -2.21 9.81 -26.64
CA VAL A 29 -1.32 9.09 -27.55
C VAL A 29 -1.90 9.16 -28.97
N GLU A 30 -1.07 9.52 -29.94
CA GLU A 30 -1.39 9.53 -31.37
C GLU A 30 -0.40 8.63 -32.12
N ASN A 31 -0.93 7.63 -32.85
CA ASN A 31 -0.11 6.77 -33.71
C ASN A 31 0.11 7.46 -35.06
N LEU A 32 1.35 7.88 -35.34
CA LEU A 32 1.72 8.55 -36.60
C LEU A 32 2.03 7.58 -37.75
N ALA A 33 2.11 6.28 -37.45
CA ALA A 33 2.36 5.20 -38.40
C ALA A 33 1.69 3.90 -37.93
N ALA A 34 1.85 2.80 -38.66
CA ALA A 34 1.40 1.49 -38.19
C ALA A 34 2.21 1.08 -36.95
N THR A 35 1.54 1.00 -35.79
CA THR A 35 2.19 0.82 -34.49
C THR A 35 1.60 -0.37 -33.74
N LEU A 36 2.47 -1.19 -33.17
CA LEU A 36 2.14 -2.19 -32.15
C LEU A 36 2.89 -1.81 -30.87
N SER A 37 2.19 -1.75 -29.75
CA SER A 37 2.77 -1.43 -28.44
C SER A 37 2.21 -2.33 -27.34
N ILE A 38 2.97 -2.47 -26.25
CA ILE A 38 2.54 -3.15 -25.02
C ILE A 38 2.67 -2.13 -23.89
N ASN A 39 1.65 -2.05 -23.03
CA ASN A 39 1.62 -1.17 -21.88
C ASN A 39 1.15 -1.95 -20.64
N HIS A 40 1.72 -1.62 -19.48
CA HIS A 40 1.26 -2.09 -18.19
C HIS A 40 1.21 -0.94 -17.19
N ASN A 41 0.14 -0.90 -16.41
CA ASN A 41 0.04 -0.05 -15.23
C ASN A 41 0.59 -0.80 -14.02
N TRP A 42 1.31 -0.10 -13.15
CA TRP A 42 1.91 -0.68 -11.95
C TRP A 42 1.52 0.06 -10.68
N VAL A 43 1.30 -0.70 -9.61
CA VAL A 43 1.16 -0.20 -8.24
C VAL A 43 2.41 -0.57 -7.44
N ASN A 44 2.86 0.33 -6.58
CA ASN A 44 3.95 0.12 -5.63
C ASN A 44 3.73 0.96 -4.36
N THR A 45 4.65 0.86 -3.40
CA THR A 45 4.53 1.53 -2.09
C THR A 45 4.52 3.05 -2.15
N HIS A 46 5.09 3.66 -3.19
CA HIS A 46 5.12 5.11 -3.37
C HIS A 46 3.76 5.64 -3.83
N ASN A 47 3.04 4.89 -4.68
CA ASN A 47 1.75 5.31 -5.22
C ASN A 47 0.54 4.59 -4.59
N ALA A 48 0.76 3.76 -3.55
CA ALA A 48 -0.30 3.00 -2.88
C ALA A 48 -1.48 3.86 -2.40
N HIS A 49 -1.24 5.11 -2.00
CA HIS A 49 -2.28 6.06 -1.60
C HIS A 49 -3.25 6.42 -2.75
N TRP A 50 -2.78 6.46 -4.00
CA TRP A 50 -3.65 6.68 -5.16
C TRP A 50 -4.54 5.46 -5.43
N SER A 51 -3.95 4.26 -5.37
CA SER A 51 -4.70 3.01 -5.50
C SER A 51 -5.72 2.87 -4.38
N TRP A 52 -5.37 3.23 -3.14
CA TRP A 52 -6.30 3.24 -2.02
C TRP A 52 -7.46 4.22 -2.22
N ALA A 53 -7.18 5.45 -2.65
CA ALA A 53 -8.21 6.44 -2.91
C ALA A 53 -9.22 5.96 -3.98
N LEU A 54 -8.72 5.31 -5.04
CA LEU A 54 -9.55 4.68 -6.07
C LEU A 54 -10.41 3.55 -5.48
N LEU A 55 -9.80 2.62 -4.76
CA LEU A 55 -10.50 1.46 -4.18
C LEU A 55 -11.56 1.88 -3.17
N ARG A 56 -11.30 2.91 -2.36
CA ARG A 56 -12.29 3.45 -1.42
C ARG A 56 -13.48 4.08 -2.15
N ALA A 57 -13.23 4.81 -3.22
CA ALA A 57 -14.29 5.42 -4.03
C ALA A 57 -15.12 4.36 -4.78
N GLN A 58 -14.46 3.38 -5.39
CA GLN A 58 -15.14 2.29 -6.10
C GLN A 58 -15.88 1.36 -5.14
N TYR A 59 -15.37 1.12 -3.93
CA TYR A 59 -16.12 0.41 -2.90
C TYR A 59 -17.44 1.10 -2.59
N ALA A 60 -17.41 2.43 -2.35
CA ALA A 60 -18.62 3.19 -2.05
C ALA A 60 -19.65 3.10 -3.19
N GLN A 61 -19.18 3.18 -4.45
CA GLN A 61 -20.04 3.00 -5.63
C GLN A 61 -20.60 1.57 -5.72
N ALA A 62 -19.77 0.55 -5.52
CA ALA A 62 -20.19 -0.84 -5.56
C ALA A 62 -21.23 -1.16 -4.47
N ALA A 63 -21.05 -0.62 -3.27
CA ALA A 63 -22.01 -0.75 -2.17
C ALA A 63 -23.34 -0.06 -2.49
N GLU A 64 -23.29 1.16 -3.04
CA GLU A 64 -24.48 1.92 -3.43
C GLU A 64 -25.30 1.21 -4.52
N GLN A 65 -24.63 0.58 -5.49
CA GLN A 65 -25.28 -0.14 -6.59
C GLN A 65 -26.10 -1.35 -6.16
N ILE A 66 -25.78 -1.96 -5.02
CA ILE A 66 -26.48 -3.14 -4.49
C ILE A 66 -27.15 -2.87 -3.14
N GLU A 67 -27.33 -1.60 -2.76
CA GLU A 67 -27.84 -1.22 -1.43
C GLU A 67 -29.24 -1.80 -1.15
N ASP A 68 -30.04 -2.01 -2.18
CA ASP A 68 -31.35 -2.68 -2.12
C ASP A 68 -31.27 -4.14 -1.66
N CYS A 69 -30.13 -4.80 -1.86
CA CYS A 69 -29.85 -6.15 -1.39
C CYS A 69 -29.47 -6.19 0.11
N ARG A 70 -29.03 -5.08 0.72
CA ARG A 70 -28.56 -5.04 2.11
C ARG A 70 -29.55 -5.61 3.13
N PRO A 71 -30.87 -5.32 3.04
CA PRO A 71 -31.85 -5.90 3.96
C PRO A 71 -32.05 -7.41 3.74
N LEU A 72 -31.69 -7.94 2.56
CA LEU A 72 -31.91 -9.34 2.17
C LEU A 72 -30.77 -10.28 2.60
N CYS A 73 -29.59 -9.74 2.89
CA CYS A 73 -28.37 -10.52 3.17
C CYS A 73 -27.92 -10.40 4.64
N ALA A 74 -27.11 -11.34 5.11
CA ALA A 74 -26.34 -11.14 6.34
C ALA A 74 -25.30 -10.02 6.16
N ALA A 75 -24.84 -9.41 7.25
CA ALA A 75 -23.92 -8.27 7.19
C ALA A 75 -22.57 -8.64 6.53
N ASP A 76 -22.03 -9.80 6.87
CA ASP A 76 -20.80 -10.34 6.31
C ASP A 76 -20.94 -10.77 4.85
N GLU A 77 -22.11 -11.31 4.48
CA GLU A 77 -22.45 -11.69 3.11
C GLU A 77 -22.57 -10.48 2.19
N PHE A 78 -23.25 -9.41 2.65
CA PHE A 78 -23.34 -8.17 1.90
C PHE A 78 -21.95 -7.60 1.60
N GLU A 79 -21.05 -7.60 2.60
CA GLU A 79 -19.67 -7.16 2.40
C GLU A 79 -18.95 -8.02 1.35
N ASP A 80 -19.14 -9.34 1.35
CA ASP A 80 -18.54 -10.21 0.32
C ASP A 80 -19.04 -9.90 -1.09
N LEU A 81 -20.33 -9.56 -1.23
CA LEU A 81 -20.89 -9.12 -2.52
C LEU A 81 -20.25 -7.80 -2.98
N VAL A 82 -20.11 -6.82 -2.10
CA VAL A 82 -19.47 -5.53 -2.43
C VAL A 82 -18.01 -5.76 -2.82
N GLN A 83 -17.26 -6.54 -2.05
CA GLN A 83 -15.84 -6.85 -2.34
C GLN A 83 -15.68 -7.63 -3.64
N GLY A 84 -16.63 -8.51 -3.97
CA GLY A 84 -16.68 -9.23 -5.25
C GLY A 84 -16.86 -8.27 -6.43
N ASN A 85 -17.82 -7.36 -6.34
CA ASN A 85 -18.05 -6.33 -7.36
C ASN A 85 -16.85 -5.38 -7.50
N LEU A 86 -16.28 -4.95 -6.37
CA LEU A 86 -15.08 -4.12 -6.36
C LEU A 86 -13.91 -4.83 -7.05
N ALA A 87 -13.66 -6.11 -6.73
CA ALA A 87 -12.59 -6.86 -7.35
C ALA A 87 -12.80 -7.07 -8.85
N ALA A 88 -14.05 -7.25 -9.30
CA ALA A 88 -14.39 -7.37 -10.71
C ALA A 88 -14.16 -6.06 -11.49
N GLU A 89 -14.49 -4.91 -10.89
CA GLU A 89 -14.37 -3.60 -11.54
C GLU A 89 -12.95 -3.02 -11.44
N ALA A 90 -12.34 -3.09 -10.26
CA ALA A 90 -11.03 -2.51 -9.97
C ALA A 90 -9.86 -3.45 -10.25
N GLY A 91 -10.13 -4.75 -10.42
CA GLY A 91 -9.12 -5.82 -10.46
C GLY A 91 -8.53 -6.17 -9.09
N LEU A 92 -8.97 -5.52 -8.00
CA LEU A 92 -8.44 -5.73 -6.66
C LEU A 92 -9.49 -5.38 -5.59
N GLY A 93 -9.76 -6.31 -4.67
CA GLY A 93 -10.55 -6.04 -3.46
C GLY A 93 -9.68 -5.51 -2.31
N TRP A 94 -10.32 -5.06 -1.22
CA TRP A 94 -9.61 -4.54 -0.05
C TRP A 94 -8.66 -5.56 0.58
N GLY A 95 -9.04 -6.84 0.64
CA GLY A 95 -8.16 -7.89 1.15
C GLY A 95 -6.85 -8.01 0.37
N GLY A 96 -6.92 -8.01 -0.96
CA GLY A 96 -5.72 -8.05 -1.80
C GLY A 96 -4.86 -6.78 -1.66
N PHE A 97 -5.50 -5.62 -1.48
CA PHE A 97 -4.79 -4.37 -1.22
C PHE A 97 -4.04 -4.38 0.12
N VAL A 98 -4.66 -4.91 1.19
CA VAL A 98 -4.01 -5.05 2.49
C VAL A 98 -2.82 -6.02 2.41
N GLU A 99 -2.93 -7.12 1.66
CA GLU A 99 -1.78 -8.03 1.45
C GLU A 99 -0.63 -7.35 0.69
N LEU A 100 -0.93 -6.50 -0.30
CA LEU A 100 0.08 -5.69 -0.98
C LEU A 100 0.82 -4.77 0.00
N LEU A 101 0.11 -4.12 0.91
CA LEU A 101 0.71 -3.34 1.99
C LEU A 101 1.49 -4.24 2.96
N GLY A 102 1.03 -5.45 3.23
CA GLY A 102 1.77 -6.45 4.01
C GLY A 102 3.13 -6.78 3.42
N CYS A 103 3.21 -6.98 2.10
CA CYS A 103 4.48 -7.17 1.40
C CYS A 103 5.41 -5.94 1.52
N ALA A 104 4.83 -4.74 1.45
CA ALA A 104 5.55 -3.47 1.61
C ALA A 104 6.16 -3.33 3.00
N VAL A 105 5.35 -3.56 4.04
CA VAL A 105 5.77 -3.51 5.45
C VAL A 105 6.86 -4.57 5.70
N ALA A 106 6.65 -5.81 5.27
CA ALA A 106 7.64 -6.87 5.47
C ALA A 106 8.98 -6.55 4.80
N ARG A 107 8.96 -5.92 3.62
CA ARG A 107 10.19 -5.44 2.97
C ARG A 107 10.83 -4.31 3.74
N ALA A 108 10.06 -3.30 4.15
CA ALA A 108 10.57 -2.16 4.90
C ALA A 108 11.27 -2.59 6.20
N LEU A 109 10.70 -3.57 6.92
CA LEU A 109 11.32 -4.11 8.13
C LEU A 109 12.66 -4.78 7.84
N ARG A 110 12.76 -5.58 6.76
CA ARG A 110 14.04 -6.19 6.35
C ARG A 110 15.08 -5.14 5.97
N ASP A 111 14.67 -4.11 5.24
CA ASP A 111 15.56 -3.03 4.80
C ASP A 111 16.06 -2.21 6.02
N MET A 112 15.26 -2.08 7.08
CA MET A 112 15.65 -1.41 8.33
C MET A 112 16.47 -2.31 9.28
N ASP A 113 16.20 -3.62 9.33
CA ASP A 113 16.92 -4.54 10.23
C ASP A 113 18.31 -4.92 9.66
N ALA A 114 18.53 -4.83 8.34
CA ALA A 114 19.82 -5.08 7.69
C ALA A 114 20.96 -4.14 8.14
N ASP A 115 20.63 -3.02 8.81
CA ASP A 115 21.58 -2.07 9.38
C ASP A 115 22.19 -2.55 10.71
N MET A 116 21.45 -3.36 11.49
CA MET A 116 21.90 -3.82 12.82
C MET A 116 22.92 -4.96 12.80
N ASP A 117 23.01 -5.73 11.70
CA ASP A 117 23.96 -6.85 11.58
C ASP A 117 25.37 -6.38 11.14
N MET A 118 25.49 -5.20 10.52
CA MET A 118 26.77 -4.63 10.05
C MET A 118 27.61 -4.07 11.21
N ASP A 119 26.97 -3.54 12.26
CA ASP A 119 27.66 -3.01 13.45
C ASP A 119 28.34 -4.13 14.28
N MET A 120 27.94 -5.40 14.12
CA MET A 120 28.55 -6.54 14.84
C MET A 120 29.75 -7.20 14.15
N ASP A 121 29.98 -7.01 12.85
CA ASP A 121 31.09 -7.67 12.12
C ASP A 121 32.37 -6.81 12.01
N MET A 122 32.31 -5.51 12.34
CA MET A 122 33.45 -4.58 12.28
C MET A 122 34.48 -4.76 13.42
N GLY A 123 34.22 -5.62 14.41
CA GLY A 123 35.12 -5.88 15.54
C GLY A 123 36.22 -6.93 15.31
N GLY A 124 36.27 -7.58 14.13
CA GLY A 124 36.97 -8.87 14.00
C GLY A 124 38.24 -8.97 13.14
N ARG A 125 38.58 -8.00 12.29
CA ARG A 125 39.63 -8.22 11.26
C ARG A 125 40.78 -7.22 11.34
N THR A 126 41.88 -7.62 12.01
CA THR A 126 43.17 -6.92 11.94
C THR A 126 43.98 -7.46 10.75
N CYS A 127 44.35 -6.59 9.80
CA CYS A 127 45.26 -6.91 8.71
C CYS A 127 46.69 -6.45 9.04
N GLN A 128 47.65 -7.37 8.95
CA GLN A 128 49.08 -7.14 9.18
C GLN A 128 49.79 -6.96 7.83
N THR A 129 50.23 -5.73 7.53
CA THR A 129 51.47 -5.30 6.81
C THR A 129 51.29 -3.88 6.24
N ALA A 130 52.38 -3.10 6.21
CA ALA A 130 52.32 -1.63 6.29
C ALA A 130 52.45 -0.84 4.96
N GLU A 131 52.89 -1.43 3.84
CA GLU A 131 53.22 -0.65 2.62
C GLU A 131 52.17 -0.74 1.50
N ASP A 132 51.45 -1.86 1.35
CA ASP A 132 50.18 -1.92 0.58
C ASP A 132 48.98 -1.40 1.41
N GLY A 133 49.22 -1.17 2.69
CA GLY A 133 48.20 -0.88 3.69
C GLY A 133 47.53 0.49 3.53
N ALA A 134 48.17 1.50 2.96
CA ALA A 134 47.53 2.83 2.82
C ALA A 134 46.53 2.87 1.65
N ALA A 135 46.87 2.28 0.50
CA ALA A 135 45.95 2.15 -0.63
C ALA A 135 44.86 1.11 -0.33
N ALA A 136 45.20 -0.02 0.29
CA ALA A 136 44.23 -0.99 0.75
C ALA A 136 43.32 -0.42 1.85
N ARG A 137 43.85 0.33 2.83
CA ARG A 137 43.02 1.03 3.83
C ARG A 137 42.14 2.08 3.21
N ARG A 138 42.62 2.85 2.23
CA ARG A 138 41.78 3.85 1.56
C ARG A 138 40.68 3.22 0.72
N VAL A 139 40.97 2.11 0.02
CA VAL A 139 39.96 1.34 -0.71
C VAL A 139 38.98 0.66 0.25
N VAL A 140 39.46 0.11 1.38
CA VAL A 140 38.60 -0.47 2.43
C VAL A 140 37.77 0.63 3.10
N GLU A 141 38.34 1.78 3.43
CA GLU A 141 37.64 2.94 4.00
C GLU A 141 36.60 3.47 3.01
N GLU A 142 36.95 3.68 1.74
CA GLU A 142 36.00 4.11 0.68
C GLU A 142 34.91 3.04 0.42
N MET A 143 35.25 1.74 0.46
CA MET A 143 34.26 0.66 0.41
C MET A 143 33.33 0.71 1.63
N THR A 144 33.87 0.87 2.84
CA THR A 144 33.07 0.93 4.07
C THR A 144 32.18 2.18 4.12
N VAL A 145 32.64 3.31 3.57
CA VAL A 145 31.83 4.53 3.43
C VAL A 145 30.69 4.30 2.45
N LYS A 146 30.96 3.69 1.28
CA LYS A 146 29.91 3.37 0.29
C LYS A 146 28.90 2.35 0.83
N GLU A 147 29.38 1.33 1.54
CA GLU A 147 28.54 0.33 2.21
C GLU A 147 27.67 0.97 3.31
N ALA A 148 28.23 1.90 4.10
CA ALA A 148 27.49 2.66 5.10
C ALA A 148 26.46 3.62 4.46
N GLU A 149 26.79 4.27 3.34
CA GLU A 149 25.86 5.12 2.60
C GLU A 149 24.70 4.29 1.99
N GLU A 150 25.00 3.12 1.43
CA GLU A 150 24.00 2.19 0.90
C GLU A 150 23.09 1.62 2.00
N ALA A 151 23.67 1.24 3.15
CA ALA A 151 22.92 0.79 4.32
C ALA A 151 22.01 1.90 4.87
N GLY A 152 22.54 3.12 5.02
CA GLY A 152 21.76 4.28 5.43
C GLY A 152 20.63 4.62 4.45
N ALA A 153 20.86 4.47 3.14
CA ALA A 153 19.83 4.65 2.12
C ALA A 153 18.73 3.56 2.21
N LEU A 154 19.10 2.30 2.46
CA LEU A 154 18.14 1.20 2.67
C LEU A 154 17.28 1.44 3.92
N TYR A 155 17.90 1.81 5.03
CA TYR A 155 17.20 2.15 6.27
C TYR A 155 16.20 3.28 6.04
N MET A 156 16.64 4.39 5.41
CA MET A 156 15.77 5.54 5.12
C MET A 156 14.63 5.18 4.16
N ASN A 157 14.88 4.36 3.15
CA ASN A 157 13.85 3.87 2.24
C ASN A 157 12.82 2.99 2.96
N GLY A 158 13.28 2.10 3.86
CA GLY A 158 12.44 1.28 4.71
C GLY A 158 11.57 2.15 5.62
N LEU A 159 12.15 3.15 6.29
CA LEU A 159 11.45 4.08 7.15
C LEU A 159 10.32 4.82 6.41
N LEU A 160 10.64 5.37 5.24
CA LEU A 160 9.66 6.08 4.40
C LEU A 160 8.56 5.15 3.88
N ALA A 161 8.89 3.92 3.51
CA ALA A 161 7.92 2.93 3.07
C ALA A 161 6.97 2.55 4.21
N LEU A 162 7.50 2.36 5.42
CA LEU A 162 6.72 2.03 6.62
C LEU A 162 5.80 3.19 7.01
N GLN A 163 6.30 4.43 6.99
CA GLN A 163 5.49 5.63 7.24
C GLN A 163 4.32 5.74 6.25
N ARG A 164 4.57 5.55 4.94
CA ARG A 164 3.53 5.59 3.92
C ARG A 164 2.49 4.49 4.10
N ALA A 165 2.93 3.25 4.35
CA ALA A 165 2.03 2.14 4.62
C ALA A 165 1.18 2.42 5.86
N GLY A 166 1.78 2.90 6.95
CA GLY A 166 1.07 3.28 8.17
C GLY A 166 -0.01 4.33 7.94
N LEU A 167 0.29 5.40 7.19
CA LEU A 167 -0.71 6.43 6.86
C LEU A 167 -1.90 5.88 6.05
N VAL A 168 -1.63 5.01 5.07
CA VAL A 168 -2.69 4.35 4.29
C VAL A 168 -3.51 3.41 5.17
N LEU A 169 -2.87 2.67 6.07
CA LEU A 169 -3.55 1.74 6.99
C LEU A 169 -4.44 2.47 8.01
N ILE A 170 -4.03 3.66 8.49
CA ILE A 170 -4.89 4.51 9.34
C ILE A 170 -6.19 4.86 8.61
N ASP A 171 -6.07 5.37 7.38
CA ASP A 171 -7.24 5.75 6.58
C ASP A 171 -8.07 4.51 6.18
N PHE A 172 -7.43 3.37 5.93
CA PHE A 172 -8.10 2.09 5.71
C PHE A 172 -8.98 1.67 6.89
N VAL A 173 -8.44 1.71 8.11
CA VAL A 173 -9.18 1.32 9.32
C VAL A 173 -10.36 2.27 9.55
N GLN A 174 -10.15 3.57 9.34
CA GLN A 174 -11.23 4.57 9.41
C GLN A 174 -12.32 4.30 8.38
N ALA A 175 -11.94 4.09 7.11
CA ALA A 175 -12.88 3.80 6.03
C ALA A 175 -13.64 2.49 6.26
N SER A 176 -12.99 1.47 6.83
CA SER A 176 -13.64 0.19 7.16
C SER A 176 -14.74 0.38 8.20
N GLU A 177 -14.49 1.22 9.20
CA GLU A 177 -15.50 1.57 10.20
C GLU A 177 -16.64 2.40 9.59
N GLU A 178 -16.32 3.42 8.78
CA GLU A 178 -17.29 4.35 8.20
C GLU A 178 -18.17 3.74 7.10
N LEU A 179 -17.57 2.98 6.19
CA LEU A 179 -18.22 2.47 4.98
C LEU A 179 -18.82 1.08 5.18
N VAL A 180 -18.30 0.29 6.13
CA VAL A 180 -18.69 -1.11 6.30
C VAL A 180 -19.36 -1.35 7.64
N LEU A 181 -18.62 -1.19 8.74
CA LEU A 181 -19.07 -1.64 10.05
C LEU A 181 -20.21 -0.78 10.60
N ALA A 182 -20.14 0.55 10.48
CA ALA A 182 -21.20 1.43 10.97
C ALA A 182 -22.52 1.24 10.19
N PRO A 183 -22.55 1.17 8.84
CA PRO A 183 -23.74 0.79 8.09
C PRO A 183 -24.28 -0.60 8.45
N ALA A 184 -23.41 -1.59 8.60
CA ALA A 184 -23.80 -2.95 9.00
C ALA A 184 -24.48 -2.96 10.39
N ARG A 185 -23.93 -2.26 11.38
CA ARG A 185 -24.53 -2.15 12.72
C ARG A 185 -25.88 -1.43 12.70
N LYS A 186 -26.03 -0.41 11.85
CA LYS A 186 -27.32 0.28 11.66
C LYS A 186 -28.37 -0.65 11.08
N GLU A 187 -28.01 -1.44 10.07
CA GLU A 187 -28.95 -2.38 9.44
C GLU A 187 -29.29 -3.55 10.38
N ALA A 188 -28.30 -4.09 11.09
CA ALA A 188 -28.50 -5.06 12.16
C ALA A 188 -29.55 -4.58 13.18
N ALA A 189 -29.40 -3.36 13.69
CA ALA A 189 -30.36 -2.78 14.63
C ALA A 189 -31.77 -2.62 14.02
N ARG A 190 -31.88 -2.34 12.71
CA ARG A 190 -33.17 -2.29 12.01
C ARG A 190 -33.80 -3.67 11.88
N LYS A 191 -33.03 -4.70 11.54
CA LYS A 191 -33.49 -6.09 11.44
C LYS A 191 -34.03 -6.59 12.77
N THR A 192 -33.30 -6.36 13.86
CA THR A 192 -33.77 -6.73 15.21
C THR A 192 -35.08 -6.03 15.59
N ARG A 193 -35.22 -4.72 15.29
CA ARG A 193 -36.48 -3.99 15.55
C ARG A 193 -37.68 -4.49 14.74
N ARG A 194 -37.43 -5.09 13.57
CA ARG A 194 -38.46 -5.70 12.71
C ARG A 194 -38.80 -7.15 13.11
N GLY A 195 -38.25 -7.65 14.21
CA GLY A 195 -38.47 -9.02 14.69
C GLY A 195 -37.56 -10.06 14.04
N GLY A 196 -36.47 -9.64 13.40
CA GLY A 196 -35.43 -10.55 12.91
C GLY A 196 -34.64 -11.21 14.05
N ASP A 197 -33.99 -12.34 13.76
CA ASP A 197 -33.18 -13.08 14.74
C ASP A 197 -31.98 -12.23 15.19
N ALA A 198 -32.00 -11.81 16.46
CA ALA A 198 -30.97 -10.98 17.07
C ALA A 198 -29.63 -11.72 17.16
N LYS A 199 -29.64 -13.03 17.43
CA LYS A 199 -28.44 -13.84 17.55
C LYS A 199 -27.78 -14.02 16.19
N GLU A 200 -28.57 -14.33 15.16
CA GLU A 200 -28.07 -14.43 13.79
C GLU A 200 -27.42 -13.12 13.34
N THR A 201 -28.07 -11.99 13.64
CA THR A 201 -27.58 -10.66 13.32
C THR A 201 -26.26 -10.34 14.04
N GLU A 202 -26.15 -10.68 15.32
CA GLU A 202 -24.93 -10.50 16.12
C GLU A 202 -23.79 -11.39 15.61
N ASP A 203 -24.07 -12.65 15.31
CA ASP A 203 -23.09 -13.58 14.75
C ASP A 203 -22.59 -13.10 13.37
N ALA A 204 -23.45 -12.51 12.53
CA ALA A 204 -23.07 -11.91 11.25
C ALA A 204 -22.15 -10.69 11.42
N LEU A 205 -22.45 -9.81 12.37
CA LEU A 205 -21.58 -8.68 12.70
C LEU A 205 -20.21 -9.14 13.21
N ARG A 206 -20.17 -10.19 14.05
CA ARG A 206 -18.91 -10.77 14.54
C ARG A 206 -18.06 -11.29 13.38
N ARG A 207 -18.65 -12.09 12.48
CA ARG A 207 -17.94 -12.60 11.29
C ARG A 207 -17.45 -11.47 10.39
N LEU A 208 -18.23 -10.41 10.24
CA LEU A 208 -17.83 -9.22 9.47
C LEU A 208 -16.60 -8.54 10.11
N GLN A 209 -16.61 -8.31 11.41
CA GLN A 209 -15.50 -7.68 12.15
C GLN A 209 -14.22 -8.54 12.11
N GLU A 210 -14.37 -9.86 12.09
CA GLU A 210 -13.28 -10.83 12.07
C GLU A 210 -12.77 -11.14 10.65
N LYS A 211 -13.26 -10.47 9.61
CA LYS A 211 -12.79 -10.69 8.23
C LYS A 211 -11.26 -10.48 8.15
N PRO A 212 -10.54 -11.34 7.41
CA PRO A 212 -9.08 -11.29 7.33
C PRO A 212 -8.50 -9.94 6.91
N SER A 213 -9.19 -9.21 6.03
CA SER A 213 -8.75 -7.88 5.59
C SER A 213 -8.67 -6.88 6.74
N PHE A 214 -9.64 -6.88 7.66
CA PHE A 214 -9.69 -5.95 8.78
C PHE A 214 -8.70 -6.34 9.87
N THR A 215 -8.63 -7.62 10.23
CA THR A 215 -7.68 -8.10 11.23
C THR A 215 -6.24 -7.87 10.77
N ARG A 216 -5.93 -8.22 9.52
CA ARG A 216 -4.61 -8.00 8.93
C ARG A 216 -4.22 -6.52 8.86
N ALA A 217 -5.14 -5.63 8.50
CA ALA A 217 -4.86 -4.20 8.45
C ALA A 217 -4.53 -3.63 9.83
N ASN A 218 -5.26 -4.06 10.87
CA ASN A 218 -4.98 -3.66 12.26
C ASN A 218 -3.62 -4.19 12.73
N ASP A 219 -3.27 -5.44 12.42
CA ASP A 219 -1.96 -6.01 12.76
C ASP A 219 -0.82 -5.23 12.10
N LEU A 220 -0.94 -4.93 10.80
CA LEU A 220 0.05 -4.15 10.06
C LEU A 220 0.16 -2.72 10.61
N LEU A 221 -0.95 -2.10 10.98
CA LEU A 221 -0.96 -0.76 11.57
C LEU A 221 -0.21 -0.76 12.91
N LEU A 222 -0.48 -1.75 13.77
CA LEU A 222 0.21 -1.90 15.05
C LEU A 222 1.72 -2.06 14.86
N ILE A 223 2.15 -2.88 13.88
CA ILE A 223 3.56 -3.04 13.53
C ILE A 223 4.18 -1.70 13.11
N CYS A 224 3.50 -0.95 12.24
CA CYS A 224 3.97 0.37 11.80
C CYS A 224 4.13 1.33 13.00
N GLN A 225 3.14 1.36 13.89
CA GLN A 225 3.16 2.22 15.09
C GLN A 225 4.29 1.85 16.05
N GLN A 226 4.51 0.56 16.30
CA GLN A 226 5.56 0.08 17.20
C GLN A 226 6.96 0.44 16.68
N LYS A 227 7.17 0.35 15.37
CA LYS A 227 8.48 0.61 14.74
C LYS A 227 8.74 2.11 14.53
N LEU A 228 7.71 2.91 14.23
CA LEU A 228 7.85 4.36 14.04
C LEU A 228 7.78 5.16 15.34
N GLY A 229 7.06 4.67 16.35
CA GLY A 229 6.84 5.38 17.62
C GLY A 229 8.12 5.88 18.31
N PRO A 230 9.15 5.04 18.48
CA PRO A 230 10.42 5.45 19.11
C PRO A 230 11.19 6.54 18.35
N LEU A 231 10.91 6.75 17.06
CA LEU A 231 11.59 7.73 16.22
C LEU A 231 10.91 9.13 16.26
N LEU A 232 9.75 9.22 16.90
CA LEU A 232 8.95 10.45 17.01
C LEU A 232 8.98 11.07 18.41
N THR A 233 9.70 10.46 19.35
CA THR A 233 9.90 10.91 20.74
C THR A 233 11.30 11.44 20.95
#